data_AF-A0AA37FEP0-F1
#
_entry.id   AF-A0AA37FEP0-F1
#
_cell.length_a   1.000
_cell.length_b   1.000
_cell.length_c   1.000
_cell.angle_alpha   90.00
_cell.angle_beta   90.00
_cell.angle_gamma   90.00
#
_symmetry.space_group_name_H-M   'P 1'
#
loop_
_entity.id
_entity.type
_entity.pdbx_description
1 polymer ?
#
loop_
_entity_poly.entity_id
_entity_poly.type
_entity_poly.pdbx_seq_one_letter_code
_entity_poly.pdbx_strand_id
1 'polypeptide(L)'
;MLLALAPLATAAVFLLGPDPEADRVPGESGPSSSAAADGAAETGRDGDPDDADRETEKRIAKMPAGLGAPGKKELALQLAASADNSTLEWRTLYGYVEDLQDGRGYTAGIAGFCTGTHDLLGLVERYSEAHPDNGLAAYLPALREVDGSDSLEGLEGFPEAWEAEAEVPAFRKAQERERDERYFDPAVRMAKIDGLGTLGQFVYYDAMLLHGPGKGADSFYGIRAAALEKAETKAAGGDERAYLEAFLDARRAVIREGKRFQRDTSRVDSAQRVFLRNGNLSLSTPLTWEIYGERFHLPG
;
A
#
# COMPACT_ATOMS: atom_id res chain seq x y z
N MET A 1 -11.62 16.54 -42.32
CA MET A 1 -10.61 15.87 -41.50
C MET A 1 -10.69 16.47 -40.10
N LEU A 2 -11.41 15.79 -39.19
CA LEU A 2 -11.47 16.17 -37.78
C LEU A 2 -10.23 15.58 -37.10
N LEU A 3 -9.33 16.44 -36.64
CA LEU A 3 -8.20 16.07 -35.78
C LEU A 3 -8.76 15.80 -34.38
N ALA A 4 -8.70 14.55 -33.94
CA ALA A 4 -8.94 14.17 -32.56
C ALA A 4 -7.72 14.59 -31.72
N LEU A 5 -7.92 15.57 -30.84
CA LEU A 5 -6.99 15.85 -29.74
C LEU A 5 -7.13 14.72 -28.72
N ALA A 6 -6.07 13.96 -28.50
CA ALA A 6 -5.95 13.06 -27.37
C ALA A 6 -5.95 13.87 -26.05
N PRO A 7 -6.63 13.42 -24.99
CA PRO A 7 -6.59 14.09 -23.70
C PRO A 7 -5.20 13.92 -23.06
N LEU A 8 -4.59 15.05 -22.71
CA LEU A 8 -3.39 15.12 -21.86
C LEU A 8 -3.76 14.58 -20.47
N ALA A 9 -3.32 13.36 -20.16
CA ALA A 9 -3.33 12.86 -18.80
C ALA A 9 -2.33 13.69 -17.99
N THR A 10 -2.81 14.38 -16.96
CA THR A 10 -1.95 15.17 -16.07
C THR A 10 -1.52 14.24 -14.94
N ALA A 11 -0.36 13.58 -15.10
CA ALA A 11 0.20 12.73 -14.06
C ALA A 11 0.66 13.60 -12.87
N ALA A 12 0.17 13.30 -11.67
CA ALA A 12 0.57 13.98 -10.44
C ALA A 12 1.82 13.31 -9.86
N VAL A 13 2.84 14.11 -9.59
CA VAL A 13 4.17 13.70 -9.12
C VAL A 13 4.15 13.43 -7.60
N PHE A 14 4.50 12.21 -7.18
CA PHE A 14 4.76 11.79 -5.79
C PHE A 14 6.27 11.80 -5.56
N LEU A 15 6.83 12.18 -4.38
CA LEU A 15 8.26 12.19 -3.91
C LEU A 15 8.42 11.69 -2.45
N LEU A 16 9.23 10.67 -2.12
CA LEU A 16 9.86 10.48 -0.79
C LEU A 16 10.61 9.13 -0.71
N GLY A 17 11.95 9.14 -0.72
CA GLY A 17 12.81 7.97 -0.44
C GLY A 17 13.16 7.82 1.07
N PRO A 18 13.43 6.61 1.57
CA PRO A 18 13.75 6.33 2.99
C PRO A 18 15.26 6.32 3.34
N ASP A 19 15.54 6.31 4.64
CA ASP A 19 16.85 6.24 5.32
C ASP A 19 17.35 4.77 5.42
N PRO A 20 18.55 4.42 4.94
CA PRO A 20 18.97 3.03 4.64
C PRO A 20 19.31 2.09 5.84
N GLU A 21 18.96 2.42 7.09
CA GLU A 21 19.24 1.55 8.26
C GLU A 21 17.98 0.91 8.91
N ALA A 22 16.79 1.03 8.32
CA ALA A 22 15.54 0.60 8.96
C ALA A 22 15.07 -0.85 8.67
N ASP A 23 15.77 -1.61 7.83
CA ASP A 23 15.29 -2.89 7.29
C ASP A 23 15.65 -4.13 8.11
N ARG A 24 15.05 -4.24 9.30
CA ARG A 24 14.79 -5.57 9.88
C ARG A 24 13.33 -5.70 10.31
N VAL A 25 12.62 -6.56 9.57
CA VAL A 25 11.30 -7.09 9.89
C VAL A 25 11.46 -8.13 11.02
N PRO A 26 10.74 -8.02 12.14
CA PRO A 26 10.66 -9.12 13.10
C PRO A 26 9.88 -10.29 12.48
N GLY A 27 10.52 -11.45 12.29
CA GLY A 27 9.83 -12.67 11.83
C GLY A 27 10.62 -13.65 10.94
N GLU A 28 11.79 -13.28 10.42
CA GLU A 28 12.61 -14.21 9.64
C GLU A 28 13.48 -15.11 10.53
N SER A 29 13.03 -16.34 10.76
CA SER A 29 13.82 -17.40 11.38
C SER A 29 14.76 -18.03 10.34
N GLY A 30 16.01 -17.58 10.29
CA GLY A 30 17.14 -18.30 9.68
C GLY A 30 17.61 -19.48 10.54
N PRO A 31 18.36 -20.45 9.98
CA PRO A 31 18.65 -21.73 10.66
C PRO A 31 19.66 -21.54 11.80
N SER A 32 19.21 -21.73 13.04
CA SER A 32 20.07 -21.69 14.24
C SER A 32 20.77 -23.04 14.43
N SER A 33 22.10 -22.98 14.54
CA SER A 33 22.95 -24.12 14.89
C SER A 33 22.89 -24.38 16.39
N SER A 34 22.76 -25.67 16.75
CA SER A 34 22.63 -26.15 18.12
C SER A 34 23.93 -26.01 18.92
N ALA A 35 23.85 -25.41 20.10
CA ALA A 35 24.75 -25.73 21.22
C ALA A 35 23.97 -25.61 22.54
N ALA A 36 23.99 -26.71 23.30
CA ALA A 36 23.27 -26.90 24.55
C ALA A 36 23.92 -26.14 25.72
N ALA A 37 23.09 -25.65 26.65
CA ALA A 37 23.42 -25.56 28.07
C ALA A 37 22.13 -25.52 28.91
N ASP A 38 22.02 -26.48 29.84
CA ASP A 38 20.98 -26.63 30.85
C ASP A 38 20.93 -25.46 31.84
N GLY A 39 19.73 -25.14 32.32
CA GLY A 39 19.53 -24.28 33.49
C GLY A 39 18.06 -23.92 33.73
N ALA A 40 17.38 -24.71 34.55
CA ALA A 40 15.98 -24.50 34.94
C ALA A 40 15.79 -23.27 35.85
N ALA A 41 14.77 -22.46 35.55
CA ALA A 41 14.01 -21.69 36.53
C ALA A 41 12.62 -21.33 35.94
N GLU A 42 11.56 -21.82 36.59
CA GLU A 42 10.17 -21.45 36.31
C GLU A 42 9.91 -19.99 36.67
N THR A 43 9.40 -19.19 35.73
CA THR A 43 8.60 -17.99 36.02
C THR A 43 7.60 -17.72 34.89
N GLY A 44 6.31 -17.65 35.23
CA GLY A 44 5.35 -16.74 34.60
C GLY A 44 4.72 -17.19 33.28
N ARG A 45 3.38 -17.18 33.24
CA ARG A 45 2.57 -17.30 32.02
C ARG A 45 2.76 -16.05 31.13
N ASP A 46 3.83 -16.02 30.36
CA ASP A 46 3.86 -15.24 29.12
C ASP A 46 3.58 -16.24 27.99
N GLY A 47 2.41 -16.12 27.37
CA GLY A 47 2.03 -16.97 26.25
C GLY A 47 3.03 -16.84 25.11
N ASP A 48 3.28 -17.93 24.40
CA ASP A 48 4.06 -17.93 23.17
C ASP A 48 3.55 -16.82 22.23
N PRO A 49 4.39 -15.88 21.76
CA PRO A 49 3.98 -14.86 20.79
C PRO A 49 3.23 -15.45 19.59
N ASP A 50 3.61 -16.65 19.15
CA ASP A 50 2.95 -17.38 18.08
C ASP A 50 1.50 -17.79 18.45
N ASP A 51 1.21 -18.05 19.73
CA ASP A 51 -0.14 -18.34 20.20
C ASP A 51 -1.04 -17.09 20.19
N ALA A 52 -0.49 -15.93 20.56
CA ALA A 52 -1.23 -14.67 20.54
C ALA A 52 -1.59 -14.23 19.12
N ASP A 53 -0.65 -14.38 18.18
CA ASP A 53 -0.91 -14.12 16.77
C ASP A 53 -1.90 -15.12 16.18
N ARG A 54 -1.76 -16.42 16.47
CA ARG A 54 -2.73 -17.45 16.05
C ARG A 54 -4.14 -17.16 16.53
N GLU A 55 -4.30 -16.69 17.77
CA GLU A 55 -5.62 -16.33 18.31
C GLU A 55 -6.17 -15.06 17.64
N THR A 56 -5.32 -14.08 17.35
CA THR A 56 -5.69 -12.89 16.59
C THR A 56 -6.18 -13.26 15.20
N GLU A 57 -5.47 -14.14 14.48
CA GLU A 57 -5.90 -14.63 13.16
C GLU A 57 -7.25 -15.34 13.21
N LYS A 58 -7.47 -16.21 14.23
CA LYS A 58 -8.76 -16.88 14.42
C LYS A 58 -9.91 -15.91 14.65
N ARG A 59 -9.67 -14.78 15.33
CA ARG A 59 -10.67 -13.72 15.53
C ARG A 59 -10.94 -12.98 14.24
N ILE A 60 -9.89 -12.57 13.54
CA ILE A 60 -9.97 -11.88 12.23
C ILE A 60 -10.73 -12.72 11.21
N ALA A 61 -10.48 -14.03 11.16
CA ALA A 61 -11.14 -14.95 10.24
C ALA A 61 -12.65 -15.08 10.48
N LYS A 62 -13.13 -14.80 11.70
CA LYS A 62 -14.57 -14.81 12.05
C LYS A 62 -15.26 -13.48 11.76
N MET A 63 -14.50 -12.40 11.53
CA MET A 63 -15.05 -11.09 11.21
C MET A 63 -15.58 -11.07 9.76
N PRO A 64 -16.54 -10.18 9.44
CA PRO A 64 -16.94 -9.95 8.06
C PRO A 64 -15.74 -9.66 7.16
N ALA A 65 -15.82 -10.11 5.90
CA ALA A 65 -14.74 -9.92 4.93
C ALA A 65 -14.35 -8.43 4.76
N GLY A 66 -15.33 -7.53 4.86
CA GLY A 66 -15.11 -6.09 4.75
C GLY A 66 -14.54 -5.73 3.37
N LEU A 67 -13.41 -5.04 3.36
CA LEU A 67 -12.68 -4.69 2.14
C LEU A 67 -12.17 -5.92 1.39
N GLY A 68 -11.90 -7.03 2.11
CA GLY A 68 -11.47 -8.30 1.51
C GLY A 68 -12.56 -9.04 0.72
N ALA A 69 -13.82 -8.59 0.75
CA ALA A 69 -14.84 -9.12 -0.13
C ALA A 69 -14.52 -8.72 -1.59
N PRO A 70 -14.64 -9.62 -2.60
CA PRO A 70 -14.19 -9.34 -3.97
C PRO A 70 -14.69 -8.01 -4.56
N GLY A 71 -15.98 -7.72 -4.42
CA GLY A 71 -16.55 -6.44 -4.90
C GLY A 71 -16.08 -5.20 -4.12
N LYS A 72 -15.76 -5.35 -2.83
CA LYS A 72 -15.20 -4.25 -2.02
C LYS A 72 -13.72 -4.03 -2.29
N LYS A 73 -12.98 -5.09 -2.60
CA LYS A 73 -11.59 -5.01 -3.04
C LYS A 73 -11.52 -4.30 -4.40
N GLU A 74 -12.35 -4.71 -5.36
CA GLU A 74 -12.45 -4.01 -6.65
C GLU A 74 -12.70 -2.52 -6.47
N LEU A 75 -13.71 -2.17 -5.66
CA LEU A 75 -14.04 -0.79 -5.30
C LEU A 75 -12.83 -0.04 -4.70
N ALA A 76 -12.09 -0.66 -3.79
CA ALA A 76 -10.91 -0.06 -3.16
C ALA A 76 -9.80 0.25 -4.18
N LEU A 77 -9.58 -0.64 -5.14
CA LEU A 77 -8.57 -0.47 -6.19
C LEU A 77 -8.94 0.67 -7.14
N GLN A 78 -10.22 0.81 -7.50
CA GLN A 78 -10.70 1.94 -8.30
C GLN A 78 -10.56 3.28 -7.55
N LEU A 79 -10.87 3.29 -6.25
CA LEU A 79 -10.70 4.48 -5.41
C LEU A 79 -9.22 4.88 -5.32
N ALA A 80 -8.31 3.93 -5.07
CA ALA A 80 -6.87 4.19 -5.02
C ALA A 80 -6.34 4.70 -6.37
N ALA A 81 -6.70 4.04 -7.48
CA ALA A 81 -6.29 4.47 -8.82
C ALA A 81 -6.80 5.86 -9.20
N SER A 82 -7.96 6.30 -8.67
CA SER A 82 -8.43 7.67 -8.88
C SER A 82 -7.52 8.70 -8.21
N ALA A 83 -6.89 8.34 -7.09
CA ALA A 83 -5.95 9.19 -6.38
C ALA A 83 -4.54 9.12 -6.98
N ASP A 84 -4.09 7.95 -7.42
CA ASP A 84 -2.70 7.80 -7.86
C ASP A 84 -2.53 8.08 -9.37
N ASN A 85 -3.59 7.89 -10.18
CA ASN A 85 -3.51 7.98 -11.64
C ASN A 85 -4.73 8.65 -12.31
N SER A 86 -5.62 9.29 -11.54
CA SER A 86 -6.84 9.94 -12.05
C SER A 86 -7.70 9.04 -12.95
N THR A 87 -7.79 7.75 -12.64
CA THR A 87 -8.60 6.78 -13.40
C THR A 87 -9.32 5.79 -12.48
N LEU A 88 -10.46 5.26 -12.92
CA LEU A 88 -11.12 4.12 -12.27
C LEU A 88 -10.69 2.78 -12.90
N GLU A 89 -10.04 2.82 -14.06
CA GLU A 89 -9.63 1.64 -14.82
C GLU A 89 -8.26 1.14 -14.34
N TRP A 90 -8.15 0.79 -13.05
CA TRP A 90 -6.86 0.44 -12.41
C TRP A 90 -6.07 -0.66 -13.14
N ARG A 91 -6.74 -1.54 -13.89
CA ARG A 91 -6.09 -2.60 -14.68
C ARG A 91 -5.26 -2.08 -15.85
N THR A 92 -5.45 -0.83 -16.29
CA THR A 92 -4.56 -0.23 -17.30
C THR A 92 -3.17 0.09 -16.74
N LEU A 93 -3.00 0.01 -15.41
CA LEU A 93 -1.75 0.37 -14.74
C LEU A 93 -0.74 -0.78 -14.67
N TYR A 94 -1.06 -2.00 -15.13
CA TYR A 94 -0.09 -3.11 -15.11
C TYR A 94 1.22 -2.76 -15.81
N GLY A 95 1.13 -2.12 -16.98
CA GLY A 95 2.29 -1.68 -17.76
C GLY A 95 2.75 -0.26 -17.43
N TYR A 96 2.13 0.44 -16.50
CA TYR A 96 2.58 1.79 -16.12
C TYR A 96 4.01 1.71 -15.58
N VAL A 97 4.89 2.58 -16.05
CA VAL A 97 6.27 2.73 -15.59
C VAL A 97 6.75 4.13 -15.94
N GLU A 98 7.21 4.89 -14.95
CA GLU A 98 7.66 6.27 -15.16
C GLU A 98 8.65 6.65 -14.06
N ASP A 99 9.70 7.41 -14.41
CA ASP A 99 10.49 8.12 -13.43
C ASP A 99 9.79 9.44 -13.12
N LEU A 100 9.13 9.49 -11.96
CA LEU A 100 8.41 10.67 -11.49
C LEU A 100 9.36 11.78 -10.99
N GLN A 101 10.68 11.57 -11.08
CA GLN A 101 11.75 12.46 -10.60
C GLN A 101 11.65 12.72 -9.12
N ASP A 102 11.41 11.64 -8.39
CA ASP A 102 10.88 11.72 -7.06
C ASP A 102 11.77 11.21 -5.93
N GLY A 103 12.97 10.76 -6.34
CA GLY A 103 13.94 10.15 -5.46
C GLY A 103 13.70 8.65 -5.23
N ARG A 104 12.82 7.99 -5.99
CA ARG A 104 12.57 6.54 -5.91
C ARG A 104 12.88 5.77 -7.20
N GLY A 105 13.42 6.45 -8.21
CA GLY A 105 13.66 5.88 -9.53
C GLY A 105 12.35 5.63 -10.29
N TYR A 106 12.28 4.52 -11.04
CA TYR A 106 11.04 4.16 -11.73
C TYR A 106 9.95 3.79 -10.73
N THR A 107 8.77 4.36 -10.89
CA THR A 107 7.50 3.95 -10.27
C THR A 107 6.69 3.15 -11.29
N ALA A 108 6.28 1.93 -10.97
CA ALA A 108 5.66 1.03 -11.94
C ALA A 108 4.51 0.16 -11.40
N GLY A 109 3.63 -0.28 -12.29
CA GLY A 109 2.58 -1.24 -12.00
C GLY A 109 1.38 -0.69 -11.21
N ILE A 110 0.49 -1.61 -10.87
CA ILE A 110 -0.83 -1.32 -10.26
C ILE A 110 -0.79 -0.77 -8.82
N ALA A 111 0.39 -0.68 -8.22
CA ALA A 111 0.59 -0.21 -6.85
C ALA A 111 1.76 0.77 -6.73
N GLY A 112 2.32 1.24 -7.86
CA GLY A 112 3.46 2.16 -7.87
C GLY A 112 4.71 1.58 -7.21
N PHE A 113 5.07 0.34 -7.55
CA PHE A 113 6.30 -0.30 -7.09
C PHE A 113 7.50 0.52 -7.55
N CYS A 114 8.47 0.80 -6.67
CA CYS A 114 9.60 1.64 -7.06
C CYS A 114 10.93 0.87 -7.06
N THR A 115 11.79 1.17 -8.04
CA THR A 115 13.15 0.60 -8.09
C THR A 115 13.99 0.98 -6.88
N GLY A 116 13.72 2.13 -6.27
CA GLY A 116 14.45 2.63 -5.09
C GLY A 116 13.86 2.26 -3.73
N THR A 117 12.75 1.52 -3.66
CA THR A 117 12.05 1.19 -2.39
C THR A 117 11.88 -0.30 -2.13
N HIS A 118 12.73 -1.11 -2.74
CA HIS A 118 12.83 -2.56 -2.60
C HIS A 118 11.63 -3.39 -3.10
N ASP A 119 10.41 -2.86 -3.15
CA ASP A 119 9.23 -3.62 -3.60
C ASP A 119 9.29 -4.04 -5.07
N LEU A 120 9.75 -3.17 -5.96
CA LEU A 120 9.88 -3.55 -7.37
C LEU A 120 10.93 -4.66 -7.55
N LEU A 121 12.08 -4.54 -6.87
CA LEU A 121 13.09 -5.59 -6.88
C LEU A 121 12.52 -6.91 -6.34
N GLY A 122 11.87 -6.89 -5.18
CA GLY A 122 11.26 -8.08 -4.56
C GLY A 122 10.20 -8.74 -5.44
N LEU A 123 9.40 -7.94 -6.16
CA LEU A 123 8.45 -8.43 -7.16
C LEU A 123 9.16 -9.15 -8.31
N VAL A 124 10.16 -8.52 -8.93
CA VAL A 124 10.86 -9.10 -10.09
C VAL A 124 11.67 -10.33 -9.70
N GLU A 125 12.27 -10.35 -8.50
CA GLU A 125 12.96 -11.53 -7.97
C GLU A 125 12.02 -12.72 -7.82
N ARG A 126 10.91 -12.55 -7.09
CA ARG A 126 9.92 -13.63 -6.90
C ARG A 126 9.28 -14.08 -8.21
N TYR A 127 9.01 -13.15 -9.11
CA TYR A 127 8.48 -13.47 -10.43
C TYR A 127 9.49 -14.31 -11.23
N SER A 128 10.77 -13.93 -11.21
CA SER A 128 11.84 -14.62 -11.94
C SER A 128 12.19 -15.98 -11.36
N GLU A 129 12.05 -16.19 -10.05
CA GLU A 129 12.17 -17.52 -9.45
C GLU A 129 11.11 -18.50 -10.00
N ALA A 130 9.88 -18.03 -10.17
CA ALA A 130 8.78 -18.83 -10.70
C ALA A 130 8.80 -18.94 -12.24
N HIS A 131 9.36 -17.93 -12.92
CA HIS A 131 9.38 -17.78 -14.38
C HIS A 131 10.78 -17.35 -14.85
N PRO A 132 11.78 -18.24 -14.88
CA PRO A 132 13.19 -17.85 -15.07
C PRO A 132 13.52 -17.21 -16.42
N ASP A 133 12.73 -17.48 -17.46
CA ASP A 133 12.94 -16.96 -18.82
C ASP A 133 12.13 -15.68 -19.13
N ASN A 134 11.62 -14.99 -18.10
CA ASN A 134 10.82 -13.78 -18.29
C ASN A 134 11.64 -12.57 -18.77
N GLY A 135 10.98 -11.57 -19.37
CA GLY A 135 11.63 -10.40 -19.96
C GLY A 135 12.33 -9.46 -18.97
N LEU A 136 12.06 -9.59 -17.67
CA LEU A 136 12.62 -8.75 -16.61
C LEU A 136 13.83 -9.38 -15.90
N ALA A 137 14.04 -10.69 -16.03
CA ALA A 137 15.11 -11.41 -15.33
C ALA A 137 16.51 -10.84 -15.62
N ALA A 138 16.74 -10.34 -16.84
CA ALA A 138 18.01 -9.74 -17.24
C ALA A 138 18.35 -8.44 -16.47
N TYR A 139 17.35 -7.76 -15.90
CA TYR A 139 17.52 -6.51 -15.17
C TYR A 139 17.81 -6.73 -13.68
N LEU A 140 17.68 -7.95 -13.16
CA LEU A 140 17.90 -8.24 -11.73
C LEU A 140 19.25 -7.77 -11.18
N PRO A 141 20.39 -7.91 -11.89
CA PRO A 141 21.65 -7.34 -11.41
C PRO A 141 21.59 -5.82 -11.23
N ALA A 142 21.07 -5.08 -12.22
CA ALA A 142 20.95 -3.63 -12.13
C ALA A 142 19.94 -3.20 -11.06
N LEU A 143 18.79 -3.88 -10.96
CA LEU A 143 17.77 -3.62 -9.94
C LEU A 143 18.33 -3.75 -8.51
N ARG A 144 19.25 -4.71 -8.26
CA ARG A 144 19.92 -4.84 -6.96
C ARG A 144 20.90 -3.72 -6.66
N GLU A 145 21.61 -3.23 -7.68
CA GLU A 145 22.59 -2.15 -7.51
C GLU A 145 21.91 -0.80 -7.26
N VAL A 146 20.75 -0.54 -7.89
CA VAL A 146 20.03 0.73 -7.73
C VAL A 146 19.08 0.76 -6.54
N ASP A 147 18.77 -0.38 -5.92
CA ASP A 147 17.85 -0.47 -4.79
C ASP A 147 18.28 0.45 -3.63
N GLY A 148 17.32 1.16 -3.05
CA GLY A 148 17.58 2.21 -2.05
C GLY A 148 18.04 3.57 -2.63
N SER A 149 18.07 3.74 -3.95
CA SER A 149 18.43 5.01 -4.62
C SER A 149 17.46 5.37 -5.75
N ASP A 150 17.63 6.56 -6.34
CA ASP A 150 16.94 6.99 -7.56
C ASP A 150 17.74 6.74 -8.84
N SER A 151 18.85 5.99 -8.76
CA SER A 151 19.66 5.64 -9.92
C SER A 151 18.88 4.75 -10.89
N LEU A 152 19.11 4.96 -12.20
CA LEU A 152 18.57 4.14 -13.28
C LEU A 152 19.68 3.46 -14.09
N GLU A 153 20.91 3.42 -13.55
CA GLU A 153 22.06 2.82 -14.22
C GLU A 153 21.83 1.32 -14.49
N GLY A 154 22.02 0.89 -15.74
CA GLY A 154 21.81 -0.51 -16.14
C GLY A 154 20.35 -0.90 -16.37
N LEU A 155 19.41 0.04 -16.28
CA LEU A 155 17.98 -0.16 -16.56
C LEU A 155 17.57 0.33 -17.96
N GLU A 156 18.51 0.45 -18.90
CA GLU A 156 18.20 0.83 -20.27
C GLU A 156 17.24 -0.18 -20.93
N GLY A 157 16.12 0.31 -21.47
CA GLY A 157 15.06 -0.53 -22.05
C GLY A 157 14.13 -1.19 -21.03
N PHE A 158 14.33 -0.96 -19.72
CA PHE A 158 13.48 -1.52 -18.67
C PHE A 158 12.01 -1.11 -18.80
N PRO A 159 11.66 0.17 -19.11
CA PRO A 159 10.27 0.54 -19.31
C PRO A 159 9.57 -0.28 -20.40
N GLU A 160 10.20 -0.47 -21.56
CA GLU A 160 9.65 -1.26 -22.66
C GLU A 160 9.54 -2.74 -22.30
N ALA A 161 10.52 -3.28 -21.57
CA ALA A 161 10.47 -4.65 -21.07
C ALA A 161 9.33 -4.84 -20.04
N TRP A 162 9.12 -3.86 -19.15
CA TRP A 162 8.03 -3.85 -18.18
C TRP A 162 6.67 -3.83 -18.86
N GLU A 163 6.47 -2.91 -19.82
CA GLU A 163 5.24 -2.82 -20.61
C GLU A 163 4.95 -4.13 -21.36
N ALA A 164 5.97 -4.75 -21.98
CA ALA A 164 5.81 -6.01 -22.68
C ALA A 164 5.47 -7.17 -21.73
N GLU A 165 6.17 -7.28 -20.60
CA GLU A 165 5.93 -8.33 -19.62
C GLU A 165 4.57 -8.15 -18.92
N ALA A 166 4.08 -6.91 -18.80
CA ALA A 166 2.76 -6.58 -18.26
C ALA A 166 1.60 -7.13 -19.10
N GLU A 167 1.83 -7.58 -20.33
CA GLU A 167 0.84 -8.34 -21.11
C GLU A 167 0.73 -9.82 -20.69
N VAL A 168 1.74 -10.34 -19.98
CA VAL A 168 1.78 -11.74 -19.54
C VAL A 168 0.87 -11.92 -18.30
N PRO A 169 -0.14 -12.82 -18.35
CA PRO A 169 -1.05 -13.02 -17.22
C PRO A 169 -0.36 -13.44 -15.92
N ALA A 170 0.80 -14.11 -16.02
CA ALA A 170 1.59 -14.49 -14.86
C ALA A 170 2.19 -13.27 -14.15
N PHE A 171 2.74 -12.30 -14.89
CA PHE A 171 3.29 -11.08 -14.30
C PHE A 171 2.19 -10.18 -13.71
N ARG A 172 1.02 -10.09 -14.35
CA ARG A 172 -0.16 -9.40 -13.76
C ARG A 172 -0.54 -9.98 -12.40
N LYS A 173 -0.56 -11.32 -12.28
CA LYS A 173 -0.80 -12.00 -10.99
C LYS A 173 0.32 -11.77 -9.99
N ALA A 174 1.57 -11.68 -10.44
CA ALA A 174 2.70 -11.36 -9.56
C ALA A 174 2.54 -9.95 -8.96
N GLN A 175 2.16 -8.96 -9.77
CA GLN A 175 1.85 -7.61 -9.28
C GLN A 175 0.66 -7.60 -8.29
N GLU A 176 -0.44 -8.30 -8.60
CA GLU A 176 -1.57 -8.40 -7.68
C GLU A 176 -1.17 -9.01 -6.33
N ARG A 177 -0.36 -10.07 -6.37
CA ARG A 177 0.17 -10.73 -5.17
C ARG A 177 1.08 -9.80 -4.37
N GLU A 178 1.99 -9.08 -5.03
CA GLU A 178 2.87 -8.11 -4.38
C GLU A 178 2.08 -7.04 -3.63
N ARG A 179 1.10 -6.43 -4.33
CA ARG A 179 0.20 -5.45 -3.73
C ARG A 179 -0.51 -6.03 -2.51
N ASP A 180 -0.98 -7.27 -2.64
CA ASP A 180 -1.76 -7.92 -1.60
C ASP A 180 -0.93 -8.20 -0.35
N GLU A 181 0.20 -8.87 -0.51
CA GLU A 181 1.08 -9.27 0.59
C GLU A 181 1.73 -8.05 1.27
N ARG A 182 2.11 -7.01 0.51
CA ARG A 182 2.84 -5.85 1.05
C ARG A 182 1.94 -4.75 1.60
N TYR A 183 0.79 -4.51 0.97
CA TYR A 183 -0.04 -3.34 1.26
C TYR A 183 -1.46 -3.72 1.71
N PHE A 184 -2.19 -4.48 0.91
CA PHE A 184 -3.62 -4.70 1.14
C PHE A 184 -3.91 -5.56 2.37
N ASP A 185 -3.33 -6.75 2.45
CA ASP A 185 -3.61 -7.70 3.53
C ASP A 185 -3.14 -7.17 4.89
N PRO A 186 -1.92 -6.60 5.03
CA PRO A 186 -1.49 -5.98 6.29
C PRO A 186 -2.40 -4.83 6.73
N ALA A 187 -2.85 -3.98 5.79
CA ALA A 187 -3.73 -2.85 6.12
C ALA A 187 -5.12 -3.32 6.55
N VAL A 188 -5.72 -4.27 5.83
CA VAL A 188 -7.03 -4.84 6.19
C VAL A 188 -6.95 -5.59 7.51
N ARG A 189 -5.87 -6.35 7.74
CA ARG A 189 -5.61 -7.04 9.00
C ARG A 189 -5.54 -6.04 10.16
N MET A 190 -4.71 -5.00 10.03
CA MET A 190 -4.55 -4.00 11.09
C MET A 190 -5.86 -3.25 11.38
N ALA A 191 -6.61 -2.88 10.34
CA ALA A 191 -7.92 -2.25 10.50
C ALA A 191 -8.92 -3.15 11.23
N LYS A 192 -8.88 -4.48 10.98
CA LYS A 192 -9.71 -5.45 11.73
C LYS A 192 -9.28 -5.58 13.18
N ILE A 193 -7.99 -5.54 13.49
CA ILE A 193 -7.48 -5.50 14.87
C ILE A 193 -8.04 -4.28 15.60
N ASP A 194 -8.12 -3.13 14.94
CA ASP A 194 -8.68 -1.90 15.49
C ASP A 194 -10.21 -1.85 15.48
N GLY A 195 -10.87 -2.90 14.99
CA GLY A 195 -12.32 -3.03 14.94
C GLY A 195 -13.00 -2.19 13.85
N LEU A 196 -12.25 -1.72 12.86
CA LEU A 196 -12.75 -0.81 11.83
C LEU A 196 -13.60 -1.54 10.78
N GLY A 197 -14.68 -0.88 10.35
CA GLY A 197 -15.51 -1.27 9.23
C GLY A 197 -14.82 -1.10 7.88
N THR A 198 -15.56 -1.36 6.80
CA THR A 198 -15.01 -1.37 5.43
C THR A 198 -14.39 -0.04 5.02
N LEU A 199 -14.98 1.11 5.40
CA LEU A 199 -14.40 2.42 5.14
C LEU A 199 -13.04 2.58 5.85
N GLY A 200 -12.96 2.20 7.13
CA GLY A 200 -11.71 2.30 7.87
C GLY A 200 -10.61 1.38 7.31
N GLN A 201 -10.98 0.19 6.85
CA GLN A 201 -10.08 -0.70 6.11
C GLN A 201 -9.56 -0.06 4.82
N PHE A 202 -10.42 0.64 4.06
CA PHE A 202 -9.98 1.39 2.88
C PHE A 202 -9.04 2.55 3.25
N VAL A 203 -9.38 3.32 4.28
CA VAL A 203 -8.52 4.41 4.79
C VAL A 203 -7.13 3.89 5.16
N TYR A 204 -7.05 2.72 5.79
CA TYR A 204 -5.77 2.09 6.12
C TYR A 204 -5.02 1.60 4.88
N TYR A 205 -5.71 0.95 3.94
CA TYR A 205 -5.09 0.49 2.70
C TYR A 205 -4.50 1.65 1.88
N ASP A 206 -5.27 2.71 1.69
CA ASP A 206 -4.85 3.89 0.95
C ASP A 206 -3.69 4.62 1.65
N ALA A 207 -3.65 4.60 2.98
CA ALA A 207 -2.50 5.11 3.75
C ALA A 207 -1.28 4.21 3.62
N MET A 208 -1.44 2.89 3.68
CA MET A 208 -0.35 1.92 3.51
C MET A 208 0.28 2.02 2.12
N LEU A 209 -0.53 2.24 1.08
CA LEU A 209 -0.07 2.40 -0.29
C LEU A 209 0.76 3.68 -0.46
N LEU A 210 0.28 4.81 0.07
CA LEU A 210 0.97 6.10 -0.09
C LEU A 210 2.20 6.27 0.81
N HIS A 211 2.13 5.75 2.04
CA HIS A 211 3.11 6.01 3.10
C HIS A 211 4.01 4.81 3.40
N GLY A 212 3.69 3.63 2.85
CA GLY A 212 4.42 2.40 3.08
C GLY A 212 4.27 1.83 4.51
N PRO A 213 4.73 0.57 4.72
CA PRO A 213 4.66 -0.14 5.98
C PRO A 213 5.81 0.18 6.95
N GLY A 214 6.58 1.26 6.70
CA GLY A 214 7.74 1.64 7.51
C GLY A 214 7.41 1.98 8.96
N LYS A 215 8.44 2.36 9.72
CA LYS A 215 8.31 2.75 11.15
C LYS A 215 8.48 4.25 11.40
N GLY A 216 8.76 5.02 10.35
CA GLY A 216 8.92 6.48 10.42
C GLY A 216 7.63 7.20 10.81
N ALA A 217 7.73 8.44 11.30
CA ALA A 217 6.54 9.22 11.68
C ALA A 217 5.59 9.49 10.50
N ASP A 218 6.13 9.51 9.28
CA ASP A 218 5.43 9.71 8.01
C ASP A 218 4.94 8.41 7.35
N SER A 219 5.23 7.25 7.95
CA SER A 219 4.74 5.93 7.51
C SER A 219 3.33 5.62 8.00
N PHE A 220 2.71 4.56 7.48
CA PHE A 220 1.40 4.09 7.96
C PHE A 220 1.36 3.88 9.48
N TYR A 221 2.36 3.20 10.05
CA TYR A 221 2.37 2.91 11.49
C TYR A 221 2.63 4.15 12.33
N GLY A 222 3.42 5.12 11.83
CA GLY A 222 3.59 6.43 12.46
C GLY A 222 2.30 7.23 12.50
N ILE A 223 1.57 7.30 11.38
CA ILE A 223 0.26 7.94 11.29
C ILE A 223 -0.74 7.29 12.24
N ARG A 224 -0.78 5.95 12.27
CA ARG A 224 -1.64 5.19 13.18
C ARG A 224 -1.31 5.50 14.65
N ALA A 225 -0.03 5.56 15.02
CA ALA A 225 0.39 5.90 16.38
C ALA A 225 -0.07 7.32 16.77
N ALA A 226 0.11 8.30 15.88
CA ALA A 226 -0.36 9.67 16.11
C ALA A 226 -1.90 9.75 16.27
N ALA A 227 -2.66 8.93 15.55
CA ALA A 227 -4.12 8.84 15.71
C ALA A 227 -4.52 8.27 17.08
N LEU A 228 -3.81 7.24 17.55
CA LEU A 228 -4.07 6.57 18.84
C LEU A 228 -3.83 7.49 20.04
N GLU A 229 -2.98 8.51 19.91
CA GLU A 229 -2.81 9.54 20.94
C GLU A 229 -4.04 10.45 21.09
N LYS A 230 -4.94 10.47 20.09
CA LYS A 230 -6.08 11.39 20.02
C LYS A 230 -7.42 10.69 20.24
N ALA A 231 -7.55 9.43 19.83
CA ALA A 231 -8.79 8.68 19.93
C ALA A 231 -8.52 7.18 20.11
N GLU A 232 -9.31 6.56 21.00
CA GLU A 232 -9.31 5.10 21.16
C GLU A 232 -9.94 4.43 19.92
N THR A 233 -9.41 3.27 19.55
CA THR A 233 -9.99 2.46 18.47
C THR A 233 -11.32 1.85 18.92
N LYS A 234 -12.13 1.38 17.96
CA LYS A 234 -13.38 0.70 18.28
C LYS A 234 -13.15 -0.58 19.09
N ALA A 235 -12.09 -1.32 18.78
CA ALA A 235 -11.70 -2.51 19.54
C ALA A 235 -11.34 -2.19 21.01
N ALA A 236 -10.84 -0.98 21.28
CA ALA A 236 -10.58 -0.49 22.64
C ALA A 236 -11.80 0.14 23.33
N GLY A 237 -12.96 0.21 22.67
CA GLY A 237 -14.20 0.79 23.20
C GLY A 237 -14.51 2.21 22.72
N GLY A 238 -13.67 2.78 21.86
CA GLY A 238 -13.88 4.10 21.27
C GLY A 238 -14.94 4.16 20.17
N ASP A 239 -15.29 5.37 19.74
CA ASP A 239 -16.16 5.61 18.58
C ASP A 239 -15.36 5.52 17.28
N GLU A 240 -15.83 4.70 16.34
CA GLU A 240 -15.15 4.45 15.06
C GLU A 240 -15.01 5.73 14.23
N ARG A 241 -16.00 6.63 14.25
CA ARG A 241 -15.94 7.87 13.47
C ARG A 241 -14.94 8.85 14.06
N ALA A 242 -14.90 8.96 15.38
CA ALA A 242 -13.92 9.77 16.10
C ALA A 242 -12.49 9.28 15.83
N TYR A 243 -12.27 7.97 15.88
CA TYR A 243 -10.98 7.37 15.53
C TYR A 243 -10.58 7.65 14.08
N LEU A 244 -11.48 7.45 13.12
CA LEU A 244 -11.19 7.69 11.72
C LEU A 244 -10.95 9.19 11.42
N GLU A 245 -11.66 10.12 12.06
CA GLU A 245 -11.34 11.55 11.90
C GLU A 245 -9.94 11.87 12.44
N ALA A 246 -9.56 11.33 13.61
CA ALA A 246 -8.22 11.49 14.16
C ALA A 246 -7.13 10.92 13.23
N PHE A 247 -7.37 9.74 12.66
CA PHE A 247 -6.45 9.13 11.69
C PHE A 247 -6.33 9.96 10.41
N LEU A 248 -7.44 10.43 9.85
CA LEU A 248 -7.44 11.28 8.66
C LEU A 248 -6.75 12.64 8.93
N ASP A 249 -6.87 13.20 10.13
CA ASP A 249 -6.16 14.41 10.54
C ASP A 249 -4.64 14.18 10.62
N ALA A 250 -4.20 13.10 11.28
CA ALA A 250 -2.79 12.73 11.35
C ALA A 250 -2.20 12.51 9.95
N ARG A 251 -2.90 11.72 9.12
CA ARG A 251 -2.50 11.45 7.73
C ARG A 251 -2.39 12.74 6.92
N ARG A 252 -3.39 13.61 7.03
CA ARG A 252 -3.40 14.89 6.32
C ARG A 252 -2.25 15.80 6.73
N ALA A 253 -1.84 15.77 8.00
CA ALA A 253 -0.67 16.52 8.46
C ALA A 253 0.60 16.01 7.78
N VAL A 254 0.82 14.69 7.76
CA VAL A 254 1.96 14.07 7.07
C VAL A 254 2.00 14.43 5.58
N ILE A 255 0.87 14.32 4.87
CA ILE A 255 0.78 14.70 3.45
C ILE A 255 1.19 16.18 3.25
N ARG A 256 0.78 17.08 4.14
CA ARG A 256 1.09 18.52 4.06
C ARG A 256 2.55 18.85 4.36
N GLU A 257 3.22 18.04 5.17
CA GLU A 257 4.64 18.16 5.46
C GLU A 257 5.51 17.72 4.27
N GLY A 258 4.94 16.91 3.36
CA GLY A 258 5.54 16.52 2.09
C GLY A 258 5.97 17.69 1.19
N LYS A 259 6.75 17.38 0.15
CA LYS A 259 7.25 18.37 -0.82
C LYS A 259 6.08 18.99 -1.61
N ARG A 260 6.29 20.17 -2.21
CA ARG A 260 5.22 21.08 -2.70
C ARG A 260 4.06 20.42 -3.46
N PHE A 261 4.31 19.50 -4.38
CA PHE A 261 3.28 18.85 -5.20
C PHE A 261 2.54 17.70 -4.50
N GLN A 262 3.04 17.27 -3.34
CA GLN A 262 2.45 16.19 -2.53
C GLN A 262 1.55 16.70 -1.42
N ARG A 263 1.36 18.01 -1.32
CA ARG A 263 0.54 18.62 -0.25
C ARG A 263 -0.94 18.58 -0.57
N ASP A 264 -1.31 18.12 -1.76
CA ASP A 264 -2.71 17.90 -2.11
C ASP A 264 -3.29 16.82 -1.21
N THR A 265 -4.40 17.16 -0.57
CA THR A 265 -5.05 16.31 0.42
C THR A 265 -6.45 15.89 -0.03
N SER A 266 -6.78 16.04 -1.32
CA SER A 266 -8.11 15.72 -1.88
C SER A 266 -8.52 14.27 -1.62
N ARG A 267 -7.59 13.31 -1.72
CA ARG A 267 -7.84 11.90 -1.35
C ARG A 267 -8.37 11.73 0.09
N VAL A 268 -7.98 12.63 0.99
CA VAL A 268 -8.53 12.70 2.35
C VAL A 268 -9.77 13.58 2.38
N ASP A 269 -9.63 14.87 2.03
CA ASP A 269 -10.60 15.93 2.31
C ASP A 269 -11.88 15.84 1.46
N SER A 270 -11.76 15.47 0.18
CA SER A 270 -12.88 15.40 -0.79
C SER A 270 -13.25 13.98 -1.21
N ALA A 271 -12.66 12.96 -0.59
CA ALA A 271 -13.04 11.55 -0.76
C ALA A 271 -13.30 10.84 0.58
N GLN A 272 -12.25 10.38 1.27
CA GLN A 272 -12.40 9.56 2.48
C GLN A 272 -13.23 10.24 3.57
N ARG A 273 -12.97 11.53 3.83
CA ARG A 273 -13.70 12.33 4.80
C ARG A 273 -15.14 12.60 4.38
N VAL A 274 -15.42 12.68 3.08
CA VAL A 274 -16.80 12.77 2.57
C VAL A 274 -17.56 11.47 2.88
N PHE A 275 -16.97 10.30 2.61
CA PHE A 275 -17.60 9.02 2.94
C PHE A 275 -17.85 8.87 4.44
N LEU A 276 -16.89 9.30 5.26
CA LEU A 276 -17.01 9.27 6.72
C LEU A 276 -18.11 10.20 7.23
N ARG A 277 -18.20 11.43 6.72
CA ARG A 277 -19.23 12.42 7.09
C ARG A 277 -20.63 11.95 6.69
N ASN A 278 -20.76 11.29 5.55
CA ASN A 278 -22.00 10.65 5.11
C ASN A 278 -22.39 9.42 5.95
N GLY A 279 -21.56 9.00 6.90
CA GLY A 279 -21.81 7.82 7.73
C GLY A 279 -21.69 6.50 6.98
N ASN A 280 -21.03 6.50 5.81
CA ASN A 280 -20.90 5.33 4.95
C ASN A 280 -19.76 4.42 5.40
N LEU A 281 -19.82 3.92 6.64
CA LEU A 281 -18.79 3.07 7.23
C LEU A 281 -18.65 1.70 6.51
N SER A 282 -19.68 1.29 5.77
CA SER A 282 -19.67 0.07 4.95
C SER A 282 -19.07 0.28 3.56
N LEU A 283 -18.69 1.51 3.19
CA LEU A 283 -18.18 1.89 1.87
C LEU A 283 -19.11 1.40 0.74
N SER A 284 -20.41 1.66 0.87
CA SER A 284 -21.43 1.22 -0.07
C SER A 284 -21.59 2.21 -1.21
N THR A 285 -21.78 1.69 -2.42
CA THR A 285 -22.17 2.49 -3.59
C THR A 285 -23.65 2.92 -3.49
N PRO A 286 -24.06 4.00 -4.17
CA PRO A 286 -23.25 4.87 -5.04
C PRO A 286 -22.23 5.71 -4.26
N LEU A 287 -21.05 5.93 -4.86
CA LEU A 287 -20.03 6.84 -4.34
C LEU A 287 -19.79 7.98 -5.32
N THR A 288 -19.59 9.18 -4.78
CA THR A 288 -19.17 10.36 -5.55
C THR A 288 -18.13 11.09 -4.72
N TRP A 289 -17.00 11.42 -5.34
CA TRP A 289 -15.88 12.11 -4.70
C TRP A 289 -15.12 12.95 -5.70
N GLU A 290 -14.13 13.71 -5.22
CA GLU A 290 -13.26 14.53 -6.05
C GLU A 290 -11.80 14.30 -5.67
N ILE A 291 -10.94 14.09 -6.66
CA ILE A 291 -9.47 14.04 -6.53
C ILE A 291 -8.90 15.07 -7.50
N TYR A 292 -8.00 15.94 -7.05
CA TYR A 292 -7.34 16.95 -7.90
C TYR A 292 -8.30 17.86 -8.69
N GLY A 293 -9.52 18.08 -8.18
CA GLY A 293 -10.57 18.84 -8.87
C GLY A 293 -11.40 18.04 -9.89
N GLU A 294 -11.04 16.78 -10.14
CA GLU A 294 -11.79 15.87 -11.00
C GLU A 294 -12.81 15.07 -10.20
N ARG A 295 -14.06 15.05 -10.68
CA ARG A 295 -15.16 14.33 -10.04
C ARG A 295 -15.23 12.89 -10.55
N PHE A 296 -15.22 11.95 -9.63
CA PHE A 296 -15.43 10.53 -9.88
C PHE A 296 -16.78 10.05 -9.37
N HIS A 297 -17.30 9.00 -9.98
CA HIS A 297 -18.56 8.38 -9.59
C HIS A 297 -18.54 6.87 -9.81
N LEU A 298 -19.01 6.12 -8.82
CA LEU A 298 -19.31 4.69 -8.95
C LEU A 298 -20.80 4.46 -8.65
N PRO A 299 -21.56 3.83 -9.57
CA PRO A 299 -22.99 3.64 -9.42
C PRO A 299 -23.34 2.58 -8.37
N GLY A 300 -24.59 2.62 -7.90
CA GLY A 300 -25.17 1.69 -6.92
C GLY A 300 -25.39 0.28 -7.47
#